data_AF-T1HTL8-F1
#
_entry.id   AF-T1HTL8-F1
#
_cell.length_a   1.000
_cell.length_b   1.000
_cell.length_c   1.000
_cell.angle_alpha   90.00
_cell.angle_beta   90.00
_cell.angle_gamma   90.00
#
_symmetry.space_group_name_H-M   'P 1'
#
loop_
_entity.id
_entity.type
_entity.pdbx_description
1 polymer ?
#
loop_
_entity_poly.entity_id
_entity_poly.type
_entity_poly.pdbx_seq_one_letter_code
_entity_poly.pdbx_strand_id
1 'polypeptide(L)'
;MTERVGGRIATFRKGNFIADLGAMVVTGLGGNPVNVLSKQINMELHKIRQKCPLYDSSGKTVPKEKDEMVEREFNRLLEATSYLSHMLDFNYSGGKPVSLGQALEWVIKLQEKNIKEKQIAHHKAVVNLQDRLKTNQNQMIELKENIAELSRQYKSMQENKAPRNIASEFSVRYKLRDLHNACKDWDQLVEQQNEIEGKLRDLENSPPSDVYLSCQDRQILDWHFANLEFANATPLNNLSLKHWDQDDDFEFTGSHLT
;
A
#
# COMPACT_ATOMS: atom_id res chain seq x y z
N MET A 1 -9.95 -53.79 2.87
CA MET A 1 -8.47 -53.77 2.90
C MET A 1 -7.98 -53.45 1.51
N THR A 2 -6.94 -52.63 1.35
CA THR A 2 -6.38 -52.32 0.03
C THR A 2 -5.56 -53.49 -0.50
N GLU A 3 -5.59 -53.76 -1.81
CA GLU A 3 -4.85 -54.86 -2.44
C GLU A 3 -3.34 -54.58 -2.65
N ARG A 4 -2.82 -53.49 -2.09
CA ARG A 4 -1.42 -53.07 -2.22
C ARG A 4 -0.85 -52.59 -0.89
N VAL A 5 0.48 -52.67 -0.76
CA VAL A 5 1.26 -52.03 0.31
C VAL A 5 1.39 -50.51 0.10
N GLY A 6 1.95 -49.81 1.09
CA GLY A 6 2.36 -48.39 0.98
C GLY A 6 1.32 -47.36 1.41
N GLY A 7 0.04 -47.71 1.50
CA GLY A 7 -1.01 -46.80 2.00
C GLY A 7 -1.10 -45.51 1.19
N ARG A 8 -0.80 -44.36 1.82
CA ARG A 8 -0.79 -43.01 1.18
C ARG A 8 0.38 -42.79 0.22
N ILE A 9 1.37 -43.69 0.19
CA ILE A 9 2.39 -43.73 -0.86
C ILE A 9 1.82 -44.60 -1.98
N ALA A 10 1.53 -44.00 -3.12
CA ALA A 10 0.72 -44.61 -4.17
C ALA A 10 1.21 -44.21 -5.57
N THR A 11 1.87 -45.13 -6.26
CA THR A 11 2.38 -44.90 -7.62
C THR A 11 1.48 -45.55 -8.67
N PHE A 12 0.98 -44.75 -9.60
CA PHE A 12 0.35 -45.21 -10.83
C PHE A 12 1.40 -45.70 -11.83
N ARG A 13 1.18 -46.88 -12.42
CA ARG A 13 2.05 -47.47 -13.44
C ARG A 13 1.23 -48.01 -14.60
N LYS A 14 1.48 -47.52 -15.81
CA LYS A 14 0.87 -48.04 -17.05
C LYS A 14 1.87 -47.96 -18.21
N GLY A 15 2.39 -49.10 -18.64
CA GLY A 15 3.50 -49.14 -19.59
C GLY A 15 4.71 -48.39 -19.02
N ASN A 16 5.24 -47.43 -19.77
CA ASN A 16 6.36 -46.60 -19.35
C ASN A 16 5.93 -45.37 -18.53
N PHE A 17 4.63 -45.15 -18.35
CA PHE A 17 4.13 -44.02 -17.57
C PHE A 17 4.12 -44.36 -16.08
N ILE A 18 4.81 -43.54 -15.31
CA ILE A 18 4.92 -43.62 -13.85
C ILE A 18 4.54 -42.25 -13.29
N ALA A 19 3.60 -42.22 -12.35
CA ALA A 19 3.20 -40.99 -11.67
C ALA A 19 2.79 -41.30 -10.23
N ASP A 20 3.21 -40.48 -9.28
CA ASP A 20 2.78 -40.62 -7.88
C ASP A 20 1.48 -39.85 -7.63
N LEU A 21 0.52 -40.55 -7.04
CA LEU A 21 -0.79 -40.03 -6.62
C LEU A 21 -0.80 -39.61 -5.14
N GLY A 22 0.31 -39.84 -4.44
CA GLY A 22 0.47 -39.61 -3.01
C GLY A 22 1.76 -38.84 -2.71
N ALA A 23 2.53 -39.31 -1.73
CA ALA A 23 3.84 -38.72 -1.44
C ALA A 23 4.76 -38.82 -2.68
N MET A 24 5.28 -37.68 -3.12
CA MET A 24 6.14 -37.58 -4.31
C MET A 24 7.36 -36.66 -4.11
N VAL A 25 7.48 -36.00 -2.96
CA VAL A 25 8.57 -35.06 -2.66
C VAL A 25 9.32 -35.50 -1.41
N VAL A 26 10.65 -35.49 -1.50
CA VAL A 26 11.56 -35.59 -0.35
C VAL A 26 12.01 -34.18 0.03
N THR A 27 11.63 -33.72 1.22
CA THR A 27 11.94 -32.38 1.73
C THR A 27 13.35 -32.35 2.35
N GLY A 28 14.36 -31.98 1.56
CA GLY A 28 15.75 -31.94 2.01
C GLY A 28 16.35 -33.31 2.36
N LEU A 29 17.68 -33.40 2.34
CA LEU A 29 18.41 -34.64 2.67
C LEU A 29 19.27 -34.51 3.93
N GLY A 30 19.53 -33.29 4.39
CA GLY A 30 20.30 -33.05 5.61
C GLY A 30 19.44 -33.28 6.85
N GLY A 31 19.75 -34.33 7.60
CA GLY A 31 18.97 -34.77 8.77
C GLY A 31 17.77 -35.67 8.44
N ASN A 32 17.43 -35.82 7.16
CA ASN A 32 16.27 -36.61 6.73
C ASN A 32 16.61 -38.11 6.67
N PRO A 33 15.89 -39.00 7.39
CA PRO A 33 16.12 -40.45 7.36
C PRO A 33 15.91 -41.08 5.98
N VAL A 34 15.14 -40.44 5.09
CA VAL A 34 14.95 -40.89 3.70
C VAL A 34 16.26 -40.90 2.92
N ASN A 35 17.26 -40.10 3.29
CA ASN A 35 18.59 -40.12 2.67
C ASN A 35 19.34 -41.45 2.91
N VAL A 36 19.08 -42.12 4.04
CA VAL A 36 19.66 -43.45 4.29
C VAL A 36 18.92 -44.49 3.45
N LEU A 37 17.59 -44.40 3.39
CA LEU A 37 16.75 -45.30 2.61
C LEU A 37 17.06 -45.20 1.11
N SER A 38 17.22 -44.00 0.57
CA SER A 38 17.48 -43.79 -0.86
C SER A 38 18.73 -44.54 -1.34
N LYS A 39 19.76 -44.62 -0.49
CA LYS A 39 21.00 -45.39 -0.76
C LYS A 39 20.81 -46.90 -0.70
N GLN A 40 19.89 -47.39 0.13
CA GLN A 40 19.62 -48.83 0.30
C GLN A 40 18.76 -49.40 -0.83
N ILE A 41 17.77 -48.63 -1.30
CA ILE A 41 16.80 -49.08 -2.30
C ILE A 41 17.05 -48.51 -3.70
N ASN A 42 18.21 -47.86 -3.92
CA ASN A 42 18.62 -47.25 -5.18
C ASN A 42 17.54 -46.34 -5.77
N MET A 43 17.03 -45.41 -4.94
CA MET A 43 16.06 -44.40 -5.40
C MET A 43 16.75 -43.38 -6.30
N GLU A 44 16.16 -43.15 -7.47
CA GLU A 44 16.54 -42.04 -8.33
C GLU A 44 15.89 -40.76 -7.79
N LEU A 45 16.72 -39.81 -7.35
CA LEU A 45 16.26 -38.52 -6.80
C LEU A 45 16.68 -37.39 -7.73
N HIS A 46 15.72 -36.56 -8.12
CA HIS A 46 15.93 -35.42 -9.00
C HIS A 46 15.58 -34.11 -8.28
N LYS A 47 16.49 -33.13 -8.36
CA LYS A 47 16.27 -31.81 -7.75
C LYS A 47 15.13 -31.07 -8.47
N ILE A 48 14.19 -30.56 -7.68
CA ILE A 48 13.10 -29.70 -8.17
C ILE A 48 13.66 -28.30 -8.47
N ARG A 49 13.34 -27.79 -9.66
CA ARG A 49 13.66 -26.40 -10.05
C ARG A 49 12.57 -25.48 -9.50
N GLN A 50 12.98 -24.46 -8.74
CA GLN A 50 12.06 -23.54 -8.07
C GLN A 50 11.40 -22.51 -9.01
N LYS A 51 11.84 -22.41 -10.26
CA LYS A 51 11.23 -21.48 -11.23
C LYS A 51 9.82 -21.94 -11.57
N CYS A 52 8.82 -21.21 -11.10
CA CYS A 52 7.39 -21.47 -11.30
C CYS A 52 6.72 -20.27 -11.98
N PRO A 53 6.66 -20.20 -13.32
CA PRO A 53 5.98 -19.09 -13.99
C PRO A 53 4.46 -19.18 -13.80
N LEU A 54 3.85 -18.07 -13.36
CA LEU A 54 2.40 -17.97 -13.23
C LEU A 54 1.74 -17.57 -14.55
N TYR A 55 0.55 -18.11 -14.81
CA TYR A 55 -0.28 -17.77 -15.97
C TYR A 55 -1.63 -17.26 -15.49
N ASP A 56 -2.11 -16.17 -16.08
CA ASP A 56 -3.42 -15.63 -15.80
C ASP A 56 -4.55 -16.46 -16.43
N SER A 57 -5.80 -16.10 -16.15
CA SER A 57 -6.99 -16.77 -16.68
C SER A 57 -7.13 -16.69 -18.21
N SER A 58 -6.38 -15.80 -18.87
CA SER A 58 -6.30 -15.71 -20.33
C SER A 58 -5.21 -16.60 -20.93
N GLY A 59 -4.43 -17.29 -20.08
CA GLY A 59 -3.31 -18.13 -20.49
C GLY A 59 -2.02 -17.35 -20.76
N LYS A 60 -1.95 -16.07 -20.39
CA LYS A 60 -0.74 -15.25 -20.55
C LYS A 60 0.12 -15.32 -19.30
N THR A 61 1.44 -15.29 -19.48
CA THR A 61 2.38 -15.25 -18.37
C THR A 61 2.23 -13.95 -17.56
N VAL A 62 2.18 -14.07 -16.25
CA VAL A 62 2.24 -12.93 -15.34
C VAL A 62 3.62 -12.25 -15.47
N PRO A 63 3.69 -10.92 -15.60
CA PRO A 63 4.96 -10.21 -15.64
C PRO A 63 5.76 -10.44 -14.36
N LYS A 64 7.07 -10.65 -14.51
CA LYS A 64 7.98 -10.94 -13.39
C LYS A 64 7.92 -9.90 -12.27
N GLU A 65 7.83 -8.61 -12.61
CA GLU A 65 7.72 -7.53 -11.62
C GLU A 65 6.46 -7.64 -10.77
N LYS A 66 5.33 -8.06 -11.36
CA LYS A 66 4.08 -8.28 -10.64
C LYS A 66 4.15 -9.53 -9.76
N ASP A 67 4.72 -10.60 -10.28
CA ASP A 67 4.94 -11.85 -9.56
C ASP A 67 5.76 -11.59 -8.26
N GLU A 68 6.93 -10.96 -8.40
CA GLU A 68 7.79 -10.59 -7.26
C GLU A 68 7.17 -9.54 -6.32
N MET A 69 6.32 -8.65 -6.84
CA MET A 69 5.60 -7.69 -6.00
C MET A 69 4.56 -8.39 -5.12
N VAL A 70 3.74 -9.26 -5.71
CA VAL A 70 2.67 -9.96 -4.99
C VAL A 70 3.23 -11.02 -4.05
N GLU A 71 4.29 -11.73 -4.43
CA GLU A 71 4.99 -12.68 -3.54
C GLU A 71 5.54 -11.97 -2.29
N ARG A 72 6.17 -10.80 -2.46
CA ARG A 72 6.63 -10.00 -1.31
C ARG A 72 5.50 -9.54 -0.43
N GLU A 73 4.36 -9.15 -1.00
CA GLU A 73 3.21 -8.74 -0.22
C GLU A 73 2.55 -9.92 0.51
N PHE A 74 2.49 -11.10 -0.12
CA PHE A 74 2.06 -12.34 0.52
C PHE A 74 2.91 -12.66 1.76
N ASN A 75 4.23 -12.59 1.66
CA ASN A 75 5.13 -12.82 2.79
C ASN A 75 4.94 -11.76 3.90
N ARG A 76 4.78 -10.48 3.53
CA ARG A 76 4.45 -9.41 4.50
C ARG A 76 3.12 -9.65 5.21
N LEU A 77 2.12 -10.20 4.52
CA LEU A 77 0.84 -10.54 5.14
C LEU A 77 1.00 -11.68 6.16
N LEU A 78 1.79 -12.71 5.85
CA LEU A 78 2.10 -13.78 6.80
C LEU A 78 2.84 -13.25 8.05
N GLU A 79 3.88 -12.43 7.87
CA GLU A 79 4.58 -11.76 8.96
C GLU A 79 3.63 -10.93 9.83
N ALA A 80 2.71 -10.18 9.21
CA ALA A 80 1.70 -9.40 9.93
C ALA A 80 0.74 -10.28 10.73
N THR A 81 0.35 -11.46 10.21
CA THR A 81 -0.47 -12.42 10.97
C THR A 81 0.30 -13.05 12.14
N SER A 82 1.60 -13.33 11.96
CA SER A 82 2.47 -13.76 13.06
C SER A 82 2.60 -12.68 14.14
N TYR A 83 2.78 -11.41 13.74
CA TYR A 83 2.77 -10.28 14.66
C TYR A 83 1.45 -10.17 15.44
N LEU A 84 0.29 -10.29 14.77
CA LEU A 84 -1.01 -10.31 15.42
C LEU A 84 -1.13 -11.44 16.47
N SER A 85 -0.67 -12.63 16.10
CA SER A 85 -0.70 -13.83 16.96
C SER A 85 0.18 -13.67 18.20
N HIS A 86 1.46 -13.33 18.02
CA HIS A 86 2.47 -13.41 19.07
C HIS A 86 2.64 -12.11 19.86
N MET A 87 2.52 -10.94 19.22
CA MET A 87 2.76 -9.65 19.88
C MET A 87 1.49 -9.04 20.46
N LEU A 88 0.35 -9.24 19.78
CA LEU A 88 -0.95 -8.69 20.20
C LEU A 88 -1.86 -9.72 20.87
N ASP A 89 -1.38 -10.97 21.01
CA ASP A 89 -2.12 -12.13 21.54
C ASP A 89 -3.52 -12.28 20.92
N PHE A 90 -3.63 -11.97 19.62
CA PHE A 90 -4.90 -11.93 18.90
C PHE A 90 -5.30 -13.33 18.40
N ASN A 91 -5.41 -14.26 19.34
CA ASN A 91 -5.62 -15.68 19.07
C ASN A 91 -7.08 -16.13 19.21
N TYR A 92 -7.93 -15.28 19.79
CA TYR A 92 -9.35 -15.57 20.03
C TYR A 92 -10.23 -14.38 19.65
N SER A 93 -11.36 -14.68 19.01
CA SER A 93 -12.39 -13.68 18.68
C SER A 93 -13.77 -14.27 18.94
N GLY A 94 -14.59 -13.58 19.74
CA GLY A 94 -15.92 -14.06 20.11
C GLY A 94 -15.92 -15.42 20.80
N GLY A 95 -14.89 -15.73 21.59
CA GLY A 95 -14.72 -17.01 22.29
C GLY A 95 -14.31 -18.19 21.40
N LYS A 96 -14.02 -17.97 20.12
CA LYS A 96 -13.52 -18.99 19.19
C LYS A 96 -12.06 -18.73 18.84
N PRO A 97 -11.24 -19.77 18.60
CA PRO A 97 -9.88 -19.59 18.11
C PRO A 97 -9.92 -18.97 16.71
N VAL A 98 -8.97 -18.06 16.46
CA VAL A 98 -8.80 -17.40 15.16
C VAL A 98 -8.06 -18.34 14.22
N SER A 99 -8.53 -18.44 12.98
CA SER A 99 -7.81 -19.16 11.93
C SER A 99 -6.85 -18.26 11.15
N LEU A 100 -5.84 -18.85 10.51
CA LEU A 100 -4.91 -18.12 9.65
C LEU A 100 -5.64 -17.34 8.54
N GLY A 101 -6.62 -17.98 7.89
CA GLY A 101 -7.44 -17.34 6.87
C GLY A 101 -8.19 -16.10 7.37
N GLN A 102 -8.76 -16.16 8.59
CA GLN A 102 -9.42 -15.00 9.21
C GLN A 102 -8.44 -13.86 9.50
N ALA A 103 -7.25 -14.19 10.01
CA ALA A 103 -6.23 -13.20 10.29
C ALA A 103 -5.75 -12.49 9.01
N LEU A 104 -5.48 -13.24 7.94
CA LEU A 104 -5.10 -12.69 6.63
C LEU A 104 -6.17 -11.75 6.08
N GLU A 105 -7.45 -12.15 6.13
CA GLU A 105 -8.59 -11.31 5.73
C GLU A 105 -8.63 -9.98 6.52
N TRP A 106 -8.41 -10.04 7.83
CA TRP A 106 -8.40 -8.84 8.67
C TRP A 106 -7.21 -7.94 8.38
N VAL A 107 -6.01 -8.49 8.19
CA VAL A 107 -4.82 -7.71 7.80
C VAL A 107 -5.06 -7.01 6.46
N ILE A 108 -5.59 -7.71 5.45
CA ILE A 108 -5.92 -7.11 4.14
C ILE A 108 -6.91 -5.96 4.30
N LYS A 109 -7.99 -6.16 5.07
CA LYS A 109 -8.98 -5.10 5.34
C LYS A 109 -8.36 -3.90 6.07
N LEU A 110 -7.41 -4.12 6.96
CA LEU A 110 -6.67 -3.04 7.63
C LEU A 110 -5.78 -2.27 6.63
N GLN A 111 -5.13 -2.94 5.68
CA GLN A 111 -4.36 -2.27 4.64
C GLN A 111 -5.27 -1.44 3.70
N GLU A 112 -6.40 -2.01 3.26
CA GLU A 112 -7.39 -1.28 2.45
C GLU A 112 -7.93 -0.04 3.18
N LYS A 113 -8.22 -0.18 4.48
CA LYS A 113 -8.63 0.93 5.33
C LYS A 113 -7.56 2.01 5.40
N ASN A 114 -6.29 1.64 5.60
CA ASN A 114 -5.16 2.58 5.67
C ASN A 114 -5.01 3.40 4.36
N ILE A 115 -5.20 2.77 3.19
CA ILE A 115 -5.20 3.48 1.91
C ILE A 115 -6.31 4.53 1.85
N LYS A 116 -7.53 4.17 2.25
CA LYS A 116 -8.66 5.11 2.31
C LYS A 116 -8.41 6.25 3.30
N GLU A 117 -7.81 5.96 4.45
CA GLU A 117 -7.44 6.99 5.43
C GLU A 117 -6.42 7.99 4.87
N LYS A 118 -5.42 7.51 4.11
CA LYS A 118 -4.46 8.37 3.40
C LYS A 118 -5.12 9.23 2.33
N GLN A 119 -6.06 8.67 1.56
CA GLN A 119 -6.86 9.43 0.59
C GLN A 119 -7.69 10.53 1.25
N ILE A 120 -8.37 10.21 2.35
CA ILE A 120 -9.14 11.18 3.12
C ILE A 120 -8.23 12.28 3.67
N ALA A 121 -7.06 11.91 4.23
CA ALA A 121 -6.10 12.88 4.75
C ALA A 121 -5.57 13.80 3.64
N HIS A 122 -5.27 13.25 2.46
CA HIS A 122 -4.84 14.00 1.28
C HIS A 122 -5.91 14.99 0.82
N HIS A 123 -7.15 14.55 0.62
CA HIS A 123 -8.24 15.45 0.21
C HIS A 123 -8.54 16.51 1.27
N LYS A 124 -8.46 16.18 2.57
CA LYS A 124 -8.59 17.17 3.64
C LYS A 124 -7.50 18.23 3.58
N ALA A 125 -6.26 17.86 3.26
CA ALA A 125 -5.17 18.82 3.08
C ALA A 125 -5.42 19.77 1.90
N VAL A 126 -5.91 19.23 0.77
CA VAL A 126 -6.31 20.03 -0.39
C VAL A 126 -7.43 21.02 -0.05
N VAL A 127 -8.50 20.54 0.59
CA VAL A 127 -9.62 21.41 1.01
C VAL A 127 -9.14 22.51 1.96
N ASN A 128 -8.28 22.19 2.93
CA ASN A 128 -7.73 23.18 3.85
C ASN A 128 -6.94 24.28 3.11
N LEU A 129 -6.11 23.90 2.13
CA LEU A 129 -5.38 24.86 1.32
C LEU A 129 -6.30 25.68 0.42
N GLN A 130 -7.34 25.07 -0.15
CA GLN A 130 -8.36 25.79 -0.94
C GLN A 130 -9.15 26.79 -0.09
N ASP A 131 -9.50 26.45 1.15
CA ASP A 131 -10.17 27.38 2.07
C ASP A 131 -9.25 28.56 2.46
N ARG A 132 -7.96 28.30 2.65
CA ARG A 132 -6.95 29.35 2.86
C ARG A 132 -6.80 30.24 1.64
N LEU A 133 -6.75 29.66 0.44
CA LEU A 133 -6.68 30.38 -0.83
C LEU A 133 -7.90 31.29 -1.01
N LYS A 134 -9.10 30.76 -0.75
CA LYS A 134 -10.35 31.52 -0.80
C LYS A 134 -10.34 32.70 0.16
N THR A 135 -9.86 32.48 1.39
CA THR A 135 -9.74 33.56 2.39
C THR A 135 -8.77 34.64 1.95
N ASN A 136 -7.60 34.25 1.43
CA ASN A 136 -6.60 35.17 0.89
C ASN A 136 -7.14 35.96 -0.32
N GLN A 137 -7.83 35.31 -1.25
CA GLN A 137 -8.47 35.96 -2.40
C GLN A 137 -9.57 36.95 -1.99
N ASN A 138 -10.37 36.63 -0.96
CA ASN A 138 -11.35 37.58 -0.43
C ASN A 138 -10.67 38.84 0.14
N GLN A 139 -9.58 38.67 0.91
CA GLN A 139 -8.79 39.79 1.43
C GLN A 139 -8.18 40.63 0.30
N MET A 140 -7.72 39.98 -0.77
CA MET A 140 -7.24 40.67 -1.97
C MET A 140 -8.36 41.51 -2.59
N ILE A 141 -9.54 40.94 -2.82
CA ILE A 141 -10.68 41.67 -3.40
C ILE A 141 -10.99 42.94 -2.59
N GLU A 142 -11.11 42.83 -1.26
CA GLU A 142 -11.35 43.96 -0.36
C GLU A 142 -10.22 45.01 -0.43
N LEU A 143 -8.97 44.57 -0.40
CA LEU A 143 -7.80 45.45 -0.45
C LEU A 143 -7.69 46.17 -1.81
N LYS A 144 -8.04 45.49 -2.91
CA LYS A 144 -8.07 46.07 -4.25
C LYS A 144 -9.08 47.22 -4.35
N GLU A 145 -10.27 47.03 -3.77
CA GLU A 145 -11.29 48.08 -3.70
C GLU A 145 -10.79 49.28 -2.89
N ASN A 146 -10.14 49.03 -1.75
CA ASN A 146 -9.53 50.08 -0.93
C ASN A 146 -8.40 50.83 -1.66
N ILE A 147 -7.50 50.12 -2.35
CA ILE A 147 -6.44 50.74 -3.17
C ILE A 147 -7.03 51.61 -4.27
N ALA A 148 -8.09 51.14 -4.95
CA ALA A 148 -8.76 51.91 -6.00
C ALA A 148 -9.38 53.21 -5.46
N GLU A 149 -10.00 53.15 -4.27
CA GLU A 149 -10.57 54.32 -3.60
C GLU A 149 -9.49 55.30 -3.11
N LEU A 150 -8.42 54.81 -2.47
CA LEU A 150 -7.29 55.63 -2.05
C LEU A 150 -6.60 56.30 -3.25
N SER A 151 -6.45 55.58 -4.37
CA SER A 151 -5.88 56.12 -5.61
C SER A 151 -6.76 57.22 -6.22
N ARG A 152 -8.09 57.03 -6.22
CA ARG A 152 -9.06 58.04 -6.66
C ARG A 152 -8.97 59.31 -5.81
N GLN A 153 -8.98 59.17 -4.48
CA GLN A 153 -8.85 60.30 -3.56
C GLN A 153 -7.52 61.03 -3.77
N TYR A 154 -6.40 60.30 -3.86
CA TYR A 154 -5.09 60.90 -4.09
C TYR A 154 -5.02 61.69 -5.40
N LYS A 155 -5.56 61.15 -6.52
CA LYS A 155 -5.62 61.84 -7.81
C LYS A 155 -6.42 63.14 -7.73
N SER A 156 -7.61 63.11 -7.12
CA SER A 156 -8.42 64.34 -6.95
C SER A 156 -7.71 65.42 -6.12
N MET A 157 -6.90 65.04 -5.13
CA MET A 157 -6.12 65.98 -4.32
C MET A 157 -4.91 66.54 -5.08
N GLN A 158 -4.35 65.77 -6.01
CA GLN A 158 -3.25 66.19 -6.89
C GLN A 158 -3.70 67.19 -7.96
N GLU A 159 -4.89 67.00 -8.53
CA GLU A 159 -5.45 67.86 -9.59
C GLU A 159 -5.77 69.29 -9.11
N ASN A 160 -5.93 69.49 -7.80
CA ASN A 160 -6.18 70.80 -7.21
C ASN A 160 -4.91 71.68 -7.25
N LYS A 161 -4.87 72.65 -8.18
CA LYS A 161 -3.73 73.56 -8.41
C LYS A 161 -3.68 74.77 -7.46
N ALA A 162 -4.56 74.85 -6.46
CA ALA A 162 -4.51 75.93 -5.47
C ALA A 162 -3.23 75.87 -4.62
N PRO A 163 -2.69 77.01 -4.16
CA PRO A 163 -1.52 77.03 -3.27
C PRO A 163 -1.83 76.24 -1.99
N ARG A 164 -1.03 75.20 -1.74
CA ARG A 164 -1.22 74.27 -0.63
C ARG A 164 -0.72 74.85 0.68
N ASN A 165 -1.57 74.85 1.70
CA ASN A 165 -1.13 75.08 3.08
C ASN A 165 -0.55 73.78 3.68
N ILE A 166 0.11 73.88 4.83
CA ILE A 166 0.76 72.74 5.51
C ILE A 166 -0.21 71.57 5.75
N ALA A 167 -1.46 71.85 6.13
CA ALA A 167 -2.47 70.82 6.39
C ALA A 167 -2.88 70.06 5.11
N SER A 168 -3.04 70.77 3.99
CA SER A 168 -3.36 70.16 2.69
C SER A 168 -2.20 69.31 2.15
N GLU A 169 -0.95 69.77 2.31
CA GLU A 169 0.23 69.01 1.92
C GLU A 169 0.43 67.76 2.80
N PHE A 170 0.19 67.87 4.12
CA PHE A 170 0.17 66.71 5.02
C PHE A 170 -0.87 65.67 4.59
N SER A 171 -2.08 66.11 4.24
CA SER A 171 -3.17 65.22 3.82
C SER A 171 -2.82 64.43 2.55
N VAL A 172 -2.18 65.07 1.57
CA VAL A 172 -1.70 64.42 0.34
C VAL A 172 -0.64 63.37 0.67
N ARG A 173 0.36 63.72 1.51
CA ARG A 173 1.43 62.79 1.89
C ARG A 173 0.94 61.62 2.74
N TYR A 174 0.01 61.87 3.64
CA TYR A 174 -0.64 60.84 4.45
C TYR A 174 -1.38 59.83 3.57
N LYS A 175 -2.19 60.30 2.61
CA LYS A 175 -2.89 59.42 1.67
C LYS A 175 -1.95 58.65 0.74
N LEU A 176 -0.86 59.28 0.29
CA LEU A 176 0.18 58.59 -0.50
C LEU A 176 0.83 57.46 0.31
N ARG A 177 1.14 57.70 1.59
CA ARG A 177 1.68 56.68 2.50
C ARG A 177 0.70 55.52 2.69
N ASP A 178 -0.57 55.81 2.95
CA ASP A 178 -1.59 54.78 3.13
C ASP A 178 -1.79 53.95 1.86
N LEU A 179 -1.75 54.59 0.68
CA LEU A 179 -1.75 53.90 -0.61
C LEU A 179 -0.53 53.00 -0.78
N HIS A 180 0.67 53.48 -0.44
CA HIS A 180 1.89 52.66 -0.46
C HIS A 180 1.81 51.45 0.48
N ASN A 181 1.29 51.64 1.69
CA ASN A 181 1.11 50.55 2.64
C ASN A 181 0.12 49.51 2.09
N ALA A 182 -1.03 49.96 1.56
CA ALA A 182 -2.01 49.06 0.96
C ALA A 182 -1.44 48.28 -0.24
N CYS A 183 -0.63 48.91 -1.10
CA CYS A 183 0.07 48.20 -2.18
C CYS A 183 1.07 47.16 -1.65
N LYS A 184 1.79 47.48 -0.57
CA LYS A 184 2.71 46.51 0.06
C LYS A 184 1.96 45.31 0.65
N ASP A 185 0.82 45.54 1.29
CA ASP A 185 -0.02 44.46 1.82
C ASP A 185 -0.59 43.60 0.69
N TRP A 186 -0.89 44.20 -0.47
CA TRP A 186 -1.31 43.48 -1.67
C TRP A 186 -0.18 42.57 -2.19
N ASP A 187 1.05 43.07 -2.27
CA ASP A 187 2.19 42.27 -2.71
C ASP A 187 2.41 41.06 -1.79
N GLN A 188 2.21 41.22 -0.48
CA GLN A 188 2.26 40.09 0.48
C GLN A 188 1.16 39.07 0.23
N LEU A 189 -0.08 39.50 -0.04
CA LEU A 189 -1.18 38.59 -0.34
C LEU A 189 -0.93 37.83 -1.65
N VAL A 190 -0.34 38.46 -2.66
CA VAL A 190 0.08 37.81 -3.92
C VAL A 190 1.14 36.74 -3.66
N GLU A 191 2.14 37.04 -2.81
CA GLU A 191 3.16 36.05 -2.44
C GLU A 191 2.55 34.83 -1.74
N GLN A 192 1.64 35.07 -0.78
CA GLN A 192 0.90 34.01 -0.10
C GLN A 192 0.03 33.19 -1.07
N GLN A 193 -0.64 33.85 -2.04
CA GLN A 193 -1.42 33.18 -3.06
C GLN A 193 -0.55 32.21 -3.86
N ASN A 194 0.60 32.68 -4.36
CA ASN A 194 1.53 31.84 -5.13
C ASN A 194 2.06 30.66 -4.31
N GLU A 195 2.34 30.87 -3.02
CA GLU A 195 2.77 29.78 -2.12
C GLU A 195 1.69 28.71 -1.95
N ILE A 196 0.44 29.12 -1.74
CA ILE A 196 -0.68 28.19 -1.57
C ILE A 196 -0.97 27.43 -2.86
N GLU A 197 -0.97 28.12 -4.01
CA GLU A 197 -1.16 27.51 -5.33
C GLU A 197 -0.03 26.52 -5.67
N GLY A 198 1.21 26.85 -5.30
CA GLY A 198 2.35 25.93 -5.42
C GLY A 198 2.14 24.65 -4.62
N LYS A 199 1.76 24.77 -3.35
CA LYS A 199 1.47 23.60 -2.49
C LYS A 199 0.28 22.77 -3.00
N LEU A 200 -0.75 23.41 -3.54
CA LEU A 200 -1.88 22.71 -4.15
C LEU A 200 -1.43 21.89 -5.36
N ARG A 201 -0.63 22.48 -6.25
CA ARG A 201 -0.08 21.78 -7.41
C ARG A 201 0.80 20.59 -7.00
N ASP A 202 1.62 20.74 -5.96
CA ASP A 202 2.46 19.65 -5.46
C ASP A 202 1.62 18.47 -4.93
N LEU A 203 0.53 18.76 -4.22
CA LEU A 203 -0.42 17.74 -3.77
C LEU A 203 -1.13 17.06 -4.96
N GLU A 204 -1.62 17.83 -5.93
CA GLU A 204 -2.29 17.27 -7.13
C GLU A 204 -1.37 16.33 -7.93
N ASN A 205 -0.07 16.60 -7.97
CA ASN A 205 0.92 15.77 -8.65
C ASN A 205 1.35 14.53 -7.86
N SER A 206 0.99 14.45 -6.57
CA SER A 206 1.41 13.36 -5.67
C SER A 206 0.20 12.71 -4.97
N PRO A 207 -0.77 12.16 -5.71
CA PRO A 207 -1.91 11.49 -5.11
C PRO A 207 -1.46 10.20 -4.40
N PRO A 208 -2.08 9.82 -3.28
CA PRO A 208 -1.87 8.52 -2.66
C PRO A 208 -2.39 7.40 -3.60
N SER A 209 -1.97 6.16 -3.34
CA SER A 209 -2.46 4.99 -4.07
C SER A 209 -3.99 4.91 -4.06
N ASP A 210 -4.56 4.53 -5.20
CA ASP A 210 -6.02 4.41 -5.36
C ASP A 210 -6.58 3.14 -4.69
N VAL A 211 -5.85 2.04 -4.83
CA VAL A 211 -6.20 0.73 -4.26
C VAL A 211 -5.00 0.12 -3.55
N TYR A 212 -5.27 -0.75 -2.58
CA TYR A 212 -4.23 -1.57 -1.96
C TYR A 212 -3.74 -2.67 -2.92
N LEU A 213 -4.69 -3.45 -3.46
CA LEU A 213 -4.45 -4.47 -4.49
C LEU A 213 -5.48 -4.29 -5.60
N SER A 214 -5.04 -4.34 -6.87
CA SER A 214 -5.99 -4.40 -7.98
C SER A 214 -6.65 -5.79 -8.03
N CYS A 215 -7.70 -5.93 -8.84
CA CYS A 215 -8.34 -7.25 -9.06
C CYS A 215 -7.36 -8.30 -9.58
N GLN A 216 -6.42 -7.89 -10.44
CA GLN A 216 -5.40 -8.79 -10.98
C GLN A 216 -4.39 -9.18 -9.90
N ASP A 217 -3.96 -8.23 -9.07
CA ASP A 217 -2.98 -8.50 -8.01
C ASP A 217 -3.61 -9.41 -6.94
N ARG A 218 -4.91 -9.24 -6.66
CA ARG A 218 -5.66 -10.12 -5.76
C ARG A 218 -5.74 -11.56 -6.28
N GLN A 219 -5.94 -11.77 -7.58
CA GLN A 219 -5.96 -13.11 -8.18
C GLN A 219 -4.62 -13.82 -8.07
N ILE A 220 -3.51 -13.08 -8.26
CA ILE A 220 -2.16 -13.63 -8.08
C ILE A 220 -1.93 -13.95 -6.59
N LEU A 221 -2.38 -13.09 -5.68
CA LEU A 221 -2.29 -13.35 -4.25
C LEU A 221 -3.09 -14.60 -3.84
N ASP A 222 -4.29 -14.79 -4.39
CA ASP A 222 -5.11 -15.97 -4.16
C ASP A 222 -4.42 -17.26 -4.65
N TRP A 223 -3.56 -17.19 -5.68
CA TRP A 223 -2.71 -18.33 -6.07
C TRP A 223 -1.69 -18.68 -4.98
N HIS A 224 -1.05 -17.69 -4.33
CA HIS A 224 -0.15 -17.96 -3.21
C HIS A 224 -0.89 -18.54 -2.00
N PHE A 225 -2.13 -18.08 -1.73
CA PHE A 225 -2.98 -18.72 -0.73
C PHE A 225 -3.31 -20.17 -1.09
N ALA A 226 -3.66 -20.44 -2.34
CA ALA A 226 -3.90 -21.81 -2.80
C ALA A 226 -2.65 -22.70 -2.70
N ASN A 227 -1.46 -22.15 -2.95
CA ASN A 227 -0.20 -22.86 -2.76
C ASN A 227 0.07 -23.19 -1.28
N LEU A 228 -0.29 -22.28 -0.36
CA LEU A 228 -0.21 -22.52 1.08
C LEU A 228 -1.25 -23.57 1.54
N GLU A 229 -2.48 -23.53 1.00
CA GLU A 229 -3.50 -24.56 1.25
C GLU A 229 -3.08 -25.93 0.70
N PHE A 230 -2.37 -25.95 -0.44
CA PHE A 230 -1.77 -27.16 -0.99
C PHE A 230 -0.71 -27.73 -0.05
N ALA A 231 0.21 -26.90 0.46
CA ALA A 231 1.24 -27.33 1.41
C ALA A 231 0.66 -27.91 2.70
N ASN A 232 -0.43 -27.31 3.20
CA ASN A 232 -1.10 -27.73 4.43
C ASN A 232 -2.21 -28.78 4.22
N ALA A 233 -2.52 -29.12 2.98
CA ALA A 233 -3.62 -30.00 2.58
C ALA A 233 -4.99 -29.66 3.21
N THR A 234 -5.25 -28.38 3.49
CA THR A 234 -6.50 -27.90 4.11
C THR A 234 -6.72 -26.40 3.80
N PRO A 235 -7.98 -25.93 3.75
CA PRO A 235 -8.26 -24.50 3.61
C PRO A 235 -7.66 -23.67 4.76
N LEU A 236 -7.23 -22.44 4.47
CA LEU A 236 -6.60 -21.55 5.47
C LEU A 236 -7.52 -21.24 6.67
N ASN A 237 -8.83 -21.35 6.46
CA ASN A 237 -9.83 -21.15 7.52
C ASN A 237 -9.85 -22.27 8.57
N ASN A 238 -9.21 -23.41 8.30
CA ASN A 238 -9.08 -24.52 9.25
C ASN A 238 -7.73 -24.53 9.97
N LEU A 239 -6.77 -23.73 9.52
CA LEU A 239 -5.44 -23.63 10.13
C LEU A 239 -5.49 -22.76 11.38
N SER A 240 -4.87 -23.24 12.46
CA SER A 240 -4.72 -22.45 13.68
C SER A 240 -3.76 -21.30 13.44
N LEU A 241 -4.18 -20.06 13.71
CA LEU A 241 -3.30 -18.89 13.55
C LEU A 241 -1.99 -19.03 14.35
N LYS A 242 -2.04 -19.67 15.51
CA LYS A 242 -0.91 -19.71 16.45
C LYS A 242 0.08 -20.87 16.22
N HIS A 243 -0.37 -21.92 15.55
CA HIS A 243 0.33 -23.22 15.57
C HIS A 243 0.41 -23.89 14.20
N TRP A 244 0.03 -23.20 13.12
CA TRP A 244 0.07 -23.79 11.77
C TRP A 244 1.50 -24.05 11.28
N ASP A 245 2.47 -23.29 11.77
CA ASP A 245 3.89 -23.25 11.40
C ASP A 245 4.82 -23.75 12.53
N GLN A 246 4.28 -24.51 13.50
CA GLN A 246 5.02 -24.93 14.69
C GLN A 246 6.19 -25.90 14.40
N ASP A 247 6.21 -26.53 13.23
CA ASP A 247 7.23 -27.49 12.80
C ASP A 247 8.30 -26.88 11.88
N ASP A 248 8.19 -25.60 11.52
CA ASP A 248 9.14 -24.90 10.64
C ASP A 248 10.58 -24.91 11.20
N ASP A 249 10.74 -24.85 12.53
CA ASP A 249 12.05 -24.93 13.21
C ASP A 249 12.79 -26.27 12.96
N PHE A 250 12.09 -27.29 12.47
CA PHE A 250 12.64 -28.63 12.22
C PHE A 250 12.79 -28.95 10.73
N GLU A 251 12.71 -27.95 9.84
CA GLU A 251 12.89 -28.16 8.40
C GLU A 251 14.27 -28.78 8.08
N PHE A 252 14.27 -29.81 7.24
CA PHE A 252 15.50 -30.44 6.79
C PHE A 252 16.26 -29.57 5.79
N THR A 253 17.58 -29.60 5.87
CA THR A 253 18.42 -28.80 4.99
C THR A 253 18.59 -29.43 3.59
N GLY A 254 18.72 -28.58 2.58
CA GLY A 254 18.97 -28.97 1.19
C GLY A 254 17.78 -28.75 0.27
N SER A 255 17.95 -29.02 -1.02
CA SER A 255 16.87 -28.85 -2.00
C SER A 255 15.84 -29.97 -1.90
N HIS A 256 14.57 -29.66 -2.17
CA HIS A 256 13.53 -30.67 -2.37
C HIS A 256 13.78 -31.52 -3.62
N LEU A 257 13.49 -32.82 -3.54
CA LEU A 257 13.70 -33.79 -4.61
C LEU A 257 12.41 -34.56 -4.92
N THR A 258 12.27 -35.04 -6.16
CA THR A 258 11.29 -36.07 -6.57
C THR A 258 12.02 -37.34 -6.95
#